data_AF-A0A914YMJ6-F1
#
_entry.id   AF-A0A914YMJ6-F1
#
_cell.length_a   1.000
_cell.length_b   1.000
_cell.length_c   1.000
_cell.angle_alpha   90.00
_cell.angle_beta   90.00
_cell.angle_gamma   90.00
#
_symmetry.space_group_name_H-M   'P 1'
#
loop_
_entity.id
_entity.type
_entity.pdbx_description
1 polymer ?
#
loop_
_entity_poly.entity_id
_entity_poly.type
_entity_poly.pdbx_seq_one_letter_code
_entity_poly.pdbx_strand_id
1 'polypeptide(L)'
;MDDEDLVLVLPTRKPPKRRPKPVPEDPSIAAEAAAFELGRMNIIDAKKDWPDYTYEELLGIAFGIIRDKYPDLGGDKKKFVMKPPQVARAGSKKTAFTNYAEICKLLKRQPKHVLQFLLAELGTTYDFIHHI
;
A
#
# COMPACT_ATOMS: atom_id res chain seq x y z
N MET A 1 -52.36 -12.35 48.33
CA MET A 1 -51.81 -13.69 48.62
C MET A 1 -51.60 -14.33 47.25
N ASP A 2 -50.54 -14.07 46.52
CA ASP A 2 -49.21 -13.61 46.93
C ASP A 2 -48.56 -12.85 45.77
N ASP A 3 -48.02 -11.69 46.12
CA ASP A 3 -46.97 -10.98 45.39
C ASP A 3 -45.65 -11.77 45.46
N GLU A 4 -44.63 -11.32 44.72
CA GLU A 4 -43.25 -11.85 44.63
C GLU A 4 -43.12 -13.08 43.67
N ASP A 5 -42.45 -13.02 42.52
CA ASP A 5 -41.04 -12.66 42.37
C ASP A 5 -40.75 -11.99 41.01
N LEU A 6 -40.25 -10.76 41.09
CA LEU A 6 -39.62 -10.03 40.01
C LEU A 6 -38.24 -10.65 39.75
N VAL A 7 -38.09 -11.48 38.71
CA VAL A 7 -36.78 -12.04 38.33
C VAL A 7 -35.91 -10.92 37.73
N LEU A 8 -35.19 -10.21 38.60
CA LEU A 8 -34.07 -9.32 38.25
C LEU A 8 -32.89 -10.18 37.76
N VAL A 9 -32.79 -10.34 36.45
CA VAL A 9 -31.58 -10.86 35.81
C VAL A 9 -30.48 -9.80 35.95
N LEU A 10 -29.62 -9.96 36.96
CA LEU A 10 -28.38 -9.20 37.10
C LEU A 10 -27.43 -9.54 35.94
N PRO A 11 -26.90 -8.56 35.19
CA PRO A 11 -25.87 -8.82 34.20
C PRO A 11 -24.57 -9.24 34.89
N THR A 12 -24.07 -10.43 34.56
CA THR A 12 -22.77 -10.92 35.03
C THR A 12 -21.65 -10.00 34.51
N ARG A 13 -20.96 -9.34 35.44
CA ARG A 13 -19.80 -8.49 35.15
C ARG A 13 -18.70 -9.32 34.50
N LYS A 14 -18.33 -8.99 33.25
CA LYS A 14 -17.13 -9.51 32.59
C LYS A 14 -15.89 -9.13 33.42
N PRO A 15 -14.93 -10.04 33.65
CA PRO A 15 -13.72 -9.71 34.40
C PRO A 15 -12.84 -8.71 33.64
N PRO A 16 -12.12 -7.81 34.34
CA PRO A 16 -11.30 -6.79 33.70
C PRO A 16 -10.13 -7.45 32.96
N LYS A 17 -9.97 -7.05 31.69
CA LYS A 17 -8.88 -7.48 30.81
C LYS A 17 -7.54 -7.02 31.42
N ARG A 18 -6.72 -7.96 31.90
CA ARG A 18 -5.36 -7.69 32.36
C ARG A 18 -4.59 -7.03 31.20
N ARG A 19 -4.02 -5.85 31.44
CA ARG A 19 -3.07 -5.24 30.49
C ARG A 19 -1.86 -6.17 30.38
N PRO A 20 -1.39 -6.52 29.16
CA PRO A 20 -0.13 -7.22 29.02
C PRO A 20 0.99 -6.38 29.64
N LYS A 21 1.85 -7.02 30.43
CA LYS A 21 3.05 -6.35 30.96
C LYS A 21 3.94 -5.92 29.79
N PRO A 22 4.63 -4.76 29.85
CA PRO A 22 5.62 -4.40 28.85
C PRO A 22 6.67 -5.52 28.76
N VAL A 23 6.88 -6.04 27.56
CA VAL A 23 7.95 -7.01 27.28
C VAL A 23 9.27 -6.24 27.46
N PRO A 24 10.21 -6.71 28.30
CA PRO A 24 11.54 -6.12 28.39
C PRO A 24 12.19 -6.12 27.01
N GLU A 25 12.80 -5.01 26.63
CA GLU A 25 13.53 -4.87 25.38
C GLU A 25 14.82 -5.72 25.48
N ASP A 26 14.76 -6.95 24.96
CA ASP A 26 15.90 -7.87 24.96
C ASP A 26 17.02 -7.31 24.05
N PRO A 27 18.28 -7.22 24.52
CA PRO A 27 19.40 -6.70 23.75
C PRO A 27 19.74 -7.54 22.50
N SER A 28 19.20 -8.75 22.37
CA SER A 28 19.32 -9.59 21.17
C SER A 28 18.54 -9.03 19.97
N ILE A 29 17.38 -8.40 20.21
CA ILE A 29 16.55 -7.83 19.16
C ILE A 29 17.24 -6.60 18.54
N ALA A 30 17.92 -5.81 19.38
CA ALA A 30 18.72 -4.67 18.93
C ALA A 30 19.96 -5.11 18.12
N ALA A 31 20.58 -6.23 18.48
CA ALA A 31 21.70 -6.81 17.75
C ALA A 31 21.28 -7.39 16.40
N GLU A 32 20.14 -8.10 16.32
CA GLU A 32 19.55 -8.58 15.07
C GLU A 32 19.12 -7.42 14.15
N ALA A 33 18.54 -6.35 14.71
CA ALA A 33 18.18 -5.16 13.94
C ALA A 33 19.43 -4.42 13.39
N ALA A 34 20.50 -4.35 14.18
CA ALA A 34 21.77 -3.77 13.73
C ALA A 34 22.45 -4.63 12.65
N ALA A 35 22.39 -5.96 12.76
CA ALA A 35 22.88 -6.89 11.75
C ALA A 35 22.06 -6.83 10.45
N PHE A 36 20.73 -6.66 10.56
CA PHE A 36 19.84 -6.44 9.42
C PHE A 36 20.18 -5.15 8.66
N GLU A 37 20.46 -4.07 9.38
CA GLU A 37 20.85 -2.79 8.76
C GLU A 37 22.26 -2.86 8.15
N LEU A 38 23.20 -3.56 8.80
CA LEU A 38 24.53 -3.82 8.27
C LEU A 38 24.48 -4.69 7.00
N GLY A 39 23.64 -5.72 6.99
CA GLY A 39 23.39 -6.59 5.82
C GLY A 39 22.80 -5.83 4.63
N ARG A 40 21.91 -4.86 4.88
CA ARG A 40 21.36 -3.96 3.86
C ARG A 40 22.42 -3.07 3.21
N MET A 41 23.30 -2.47 4.02
CA MET A 41 24.38 -1.62 3.52
C MET A 41 25.42 -2.41 2.72
N ASN A 42 25.76 -3.62 3.19
CA ASN A 42 26.72 -4.49 2.50
C ASN A 42 26.17 -5.04 1.18
N ILE A 43 24.84 -5.23 1.03
CA ILE A 43 24.26 -5.76 -0.21
C ILE A 43 24.40 -4.85 -1.43
N ILE A 44 24.28 -3.55 -1.20
CA ILE A 44 24.04 -2.58 -2.26
C ILE A 44 25.33 -1.84 -2.64
N ASP A 45 26.31 -1.76 -1.73
CA ASP A 45 27.51 -0.93 -1.91
C ASP A 45 28.76 -1.56 -1.28
N ALA A 46 29.03 -2.83 -1.62
CA ALA A 46 30.11 -3.60 -1.03
C ALA A 46 31.50 -3.08 -1.40
N LYS A 47 32.01 -2.14 -0.59
CA LYS A 47 33.41 -1.71 -0.59
C LYS A 47 34.29 -2.53 0.37
N LYS A 48 33.69 -3.48 1.11
CA LYS A 48 34.32 -4.33 2.12
C LYS A 48 33.89 -5.79 1.93
N ASP A 49 34.71 -6.72 2.39
CA ASP A 49 34.41 -8.16 2.39
C ASP A 49 33.10 -8.46 3.10
N TRP A 50 32.32 -9.34 2.49
CA TRP A 50 31.01 -9.74 2.95
C TRP A 50 31.14 -10.71 4.12
N PRO A 51 30.44 -10.48 5.24
CA PRO A 51 30.27 -11.48 6.29
C PRO A 51 29.63 -12.76 5.74
N ASP A 52 29.90 -13.89 6.40
CA ASP A 52 29.26 -15.17 6.12
C ASP A 52 27.82 -15.13 6.63
N TYR A 53 26.88 -14.81 5.74
CA TYR A 53 25.44 -14.79 6.06
C TYR A 53 24.81 -16.16 5.76
N THR A 54 23.90 -16.60 6.61
CA THR A 54 23.07 -17.79 6.37
C THR A 54 21.95 -17.50 5.37
N TYR A 55 21.45 -18.55 4.69
CA TYR A 55 20.38 -18.39 3.70
C TYR A 55 19.14 -17.66 4.23
N GLU A 56 18.74 -17.94 5.48
CA GLU A 56 17.59 -17.31 6.13
C GLU A 56 17.80 -15.80 6.33
N GLU A 57 19.02 -15.40 6.70
CA GLU A 57 19.40 -13.99 6.86
C GLU A 57 19.40 -13.26 5.51
N LEU A 58 20.01 -13.84 4.45
CA LEU A 58 19.97 -13.23 3.11
C LEU A 58 18.53 -13.06 2.63
N LEU A 59 17.68 -14.06 2.85
CA LEU A 59 16.28 -14.03 2.43
C LEU A 59 15.51 -12.94 3.17
N GLY A 60 15.70 -12.83 4.49
CA GLY A 60 15.11 -11.78 5.32
C GLY A 60 15.54 -10.39 4.86
N ILE A 61 16.85 -10.20 4.61
CA ILE A 61 17.39 -8.93 4.11
C ILE A 61 16.84 -8.61 2.72
N ALA A 62 16.81 -9.58 1.79
CA ALA A 62 16.32 -9.37 0.43
C ALA A 62 14.84 -8.97 0.40
N PHE A 63 13.97 -9.68 1.12
CA PHE A 63 12.55 -9.28 1.23
C PHE A 63 12.38 -7.97 1.98
N GLY A 64 13.26 -7.68 2.94
CA GLY A 64 13.35 -6.38 3.60
C GLY A 64 13.62 -5.26 2.61
N ILE A 65 14.67 -5.39 1.79
CA ILE A 65 15.05 -4.42 0.76
C ILE A 65 13.94 -4.25 -0.27
N ILE A 66 13.33 -5.36 -0.72
CA ILE A 66 12.23 -5.31 -1.69
C ILE A 66 11.05 -4.50 -1.14
N ARG A 67 10.69 -4.70 0.13
CA ARG A 67 9.56 -3.97 0.75
C ARG A 67 9.86 -2.51 0.99
N ASP A 68 11.12 -2.18 1.28
CA ASP A 68 11.54 -0.81 1.59
C ASP A 68 11.77 0.03 0.32
N LYS A 69 12.46 -0.52 -0.68
CA LYS A 69 12.70 0.18 -1.97
C LYS A 69 11.50 0.13 -2.91
N TYR A 70 10.73 -0.95 -2.88
CA TYR A 70 9.58 -1.16 -3.75
C TYR A 70 8.34 -1.49 -2.92
N PRO A 71 7.79 -0.50 -2.19
CA PRO A 71 6.63 -0.70 -1.34
C PRO A 71 5.39 -1.18 -2.13
N ASP A 72 5.34 -0.94 -3.44
CA ASP A 72 4.30 -1.47 -4.34
C ASP A 72 4.47 -2.96 -4.70
N LEU A 73 5.66 -3.53 -4.51
CA LEU A 73 6.01 -4.91 -4.91
C LEU A 73 6.07 -5.88 -3.72
N GLY A 74 6.11 -5.34 -2.49
CA GLY A 74 6.42 -6.05 -1.24
C GLY A 74 5.39 -7.04 -0.68
N GLY A 75 4.35 -7.41 -1.44
CA GLY A 75 3.48 -8.56 -1.09
C GLY A 75 1.98 -8.30 -1.23
N ASP A 76 1.52 -7.07 -1.05
CA ASP A 76 0.13 -6.74 -1.34
C ASP A 76 0.00 -6.44 -2.82
N LYS A 77 -0.46 -7.43 -3.59
CA LYS A 77 -1.00 -7.21 -4.95
C LYS A 77 -2.24 -6.33 -4.81
N LYS A 78 -2.05 -5.03 -4.55
CA LYS A 78 -3.12 -4.04 -4.52
C LYS A 78 -3.73 -4.10 -5.91
N LYS A 79 -4.89 -4.75 -5.99
CA LYS A 79 -5.70 -4.75 -7.21
C LYS A 79 -5.87 -3.28 -7.55
N PHE A 80 -5.40 -2.91 -8.73
CA PHE A 80 -5.50 -1.54 -9.19
C PHE A 80 -6.98 -1.24 -9.42
N VAL A 81 -7.63 -0.63 -8.43
CA VAL A 81 -9.03 -0.21 -8.53
C VAL A 81 -9.03 1.20 -9.10
N MET A 82 -9.34 1.29 -10.39
CA MET A 82 -9.47 2.58 -11.06
C MET A 82 -10.84 3.19 -10.73
N LYS A 83 -10.88 4.51 -10.56
CA LYS A 83 -12.15 5.24 -10.60
C LYS A 83 -12.77 5.07 -12.00
N PRO A 84 -14.10 4.96 -12.11
CA PRO A 84 -14.74 4.88 -13.41
C PRO A 84 -14.46 6.14 -14.24
N PRO A 85 -14.19 6.01 -15.55
CA PRO A 85 -13.95 7.16 -16.41
C PRO A 85 -15.22 8.00 -16.55
N GLN A 86 -15.08 9.30 -16.34
CA GLN A 86 -16.19 10.26 -16.47
C GLN A 86 -16.08 10.98 -17.81
N VAL A 87 -17.11 10.80 -18.64
CA VAL A 87 -17.16 11.31 -20.01
C VAL A 87 -18.39 12.19 -20.15
N ALA A 88 -18.18 13.43 -20.60
CA ALA A 88 -19.23 14.42 -20.82
C ALA A 88 -19.27 14.84 -22.28
N ARG A 89 -20.41 15.35 -22.75
CA ARG A 89 -20.54 15.92 -24.09
C ARG A 89 -20.11 17.39 -24.07
N ALA A 90 -19.11 17.75 -24.88
CA ALA A 90 -18.71 19.13 -25.11
C ALA A 90 -19.39 19.63 -26.41
N GLY A 91 -20.70 19.88 -26.33
CA GLY A 91 -21.53 20.23 -27.48
C GLY A 91 -21.97 18.99 -28.29
N SER A 92 -22.22 19.18 -29.59
CA SER A 92 -22.84 18.13 -30.43
C SER A 92 -21.85 17.12 -31.01
N LYS A 93 -20.59 17.53 -31.23
CA LYS A 93 -19.58 16.73 -31.94
C LYS A 93 -18.32 16.42 -31.11
N LYS A 94 -18.14 17.06 -29.96
CA LYS A 94 -16.96 16.84 -29.11
C LYS A 94 -17.37 16.13 -27.82
N THR A 95 -16.47 15.29 -27.34
CA THR A 95 -16.61 14.53 -26.10
C THR A 95 -15.45 14.90 -25.19
N ALA A 96 -15.77 15.28 -23.95
CA ALA A 96 -14.80 15.68 -22.93
C ALA A 96 -14.59 14.55 -21.94
N PHE A 97 -13.32 14.28 -21.60
CA PHE A 97 -12.94 13.34 -20.56
C PHE A 97 -12.48 14.13 -19.33
N THR A 98 -13.35 14.24 -18.32
CA THR A 98 -13.11 15.09 -17.14
C THR A 98 -12.06 14.49 -16.21
N ASN A 99 -12.16 13.19 -15.89
CA ASN A 99 -11.28 12.53 -14.92
C ASN A 99 -9.95 12.01 -15.50
N TYR A 100 -9.45 12.63 -16.57
CA TYR A 100 -8.30 12.11 -17.30
C TYR A 100 -7.01 12.15 -16.48
N ALA A 101 -6.73 13.29 -15.84
CA ALA A 101 -5.49 13.50 -15.09
C ALA A 101 -5.38 12.59 -13.85
N GLU A 102 -6.48 12.34 -13.12
CA GLU A 102 -6.44 11.43 -11.98
C GLU A 102 -6.23 9.98 -12.43
N ILE A 103 -6.85 9.58 -13.55
CA ILE A 103 -6.68 8.24 -14.12
C ILE A 103 -5.23 8.03 -14.55
N CYS A 104 -4.59 8.99 -15.21
CA CYS A 104 -3.16 8.89 -15.57
C CYS A 104 -2.25 8.75 -14.33
N LYS A 105 -2.53 9.51 -13.25
CA LYS A 105 -1.80 9.42 -11.98
C LYS A 105 -1.98 8.07 -11.31
N LEU A 106 -3.20 7.55 -11.27
CA LEU A 106 -3.51 6.22 -10.75
C LEU A 106 -2.74 5.16 -11.55
N LEU A 107 -2.78 5.23 -12.88
CA LEU A 107 -2.07 4.31 -13.77
C LEU A 107 -0.54 4.40 -13.69
N LYS A 108 0.01 5.40 -12.96
CA LYS A 108 1.46 5.70 -12.90
C LYS A 108 2.07 5.84 -14.31
N ARG A 109 1.33 6.45 -15.25
CA ARG A 109 1.76 6.68 -16.63
C ARG A 109 1.71 8.16 -16.96
N GLN A 110 2.60 8.58 -17.86
CA GLN A 110 2.57 9.95 -18.37
C GLN A 110 1.30 10.19 -19.19
N PRO A 111 0.65 11.36 -19.09
CA PRO A 111 -0.58 11.67 -19.82
C PRO A 111 -0.37 11.50 -21.33
N LYS A 112 0.75 12.00 -21.86
CA LYS A 112 1.09 11.89 -23.28
C LYS A 112 1.00 10.46 -23.82
N HIS A 113 1.48 9.48 -23.06
CA HIS A 113 1.44 8.07 -23.46
C HIS A 113 0.02 7.51 -23.50
N VAL A 114 -0.78 7.79 -22.46
CA VAL A 114 -2.16 7.32 -22.38
C VAL A 114 -3.03 7.99 -23.46
N LEU A 115 -2.78 9.26 -23.74
CA LEU A 115 -3.46 9.98 -24.81
C LEU A 115 -3.17 9.36 -26.18
N GLN A 116 -1.90 9.11 -26.48
CA GLN A 116 -1.49 8.52 -27.76
C GLN A 116 -2.15 7.16 -27.98
N PHE A 117 -2.22 6.33 -26.94
CA PHE A 117 -2.95 5.07 -26.97
C PHE A 117 -4.43 5.30 -27.29
N LEU A 118 -5.10 6.20 -26.58
CA LEU A 118 -6.52 6.47 -26.80
C LEU A 118 -6.83 6.96 -28.23
N LEU A 119 -5.96 7.81 -28.79
CA LEU A 119 -6.12 8.33 -30.15
C LEU A 119 -5.86 7.28 -31.22
N ALA A 120 -4.91 6.37 -30.99
CA ALA A 120 -4.67 5.25 -31.89
C ALA A 120 -5.86 4.28 -31.94
N GLU A 121 -6.45 3.97 -30.78
CA GLU A 121 -7.60 3.05 -30.69
C GLU A 121 -8.90 3.67 -31.21
N LEU A 122 -9.14 4.96 -30.93
CA LEU A 122 -10.39 5.63 -31.33
C LEU A 122 -10.33 6.23 -32.75
N GLY A 123 -9.14 6.44 -33.32
CA GLY A 123 -8.98 7.08 -34.62
C GLY A 123 -9.43 8.55 -34.64
N THR A 124 -9.38 9.25 -33.51
CA THR A 124 -9.84 10.63 -33.36
C THR A 124 -8.69 11.61 -33.16
N THR A 125 -8.97 12.91 -33.30
CA THR A 125 -8.04 14.00 -32.94
C THR A 125 -8.33 14.52 -31.54
N TYR A 126 -7.29 15.02 -30.86
CA TYR A 126 -7.37 15.56 -29.50
C TYR A 126 -7.14 17.06 -29.48
N ASP A 127 -7.83 17.75 -28.58
CA ASP A 127 -7.66 19.17 -28.27
C ASP A 127 -7.66 19.33 -26.75
N PHE A 128 -6.63 20.00 -26.21
CA PHE A 128 -6.49 20.19 -24.75
C PHE A 128 -7.24 21.46 -24.33
N ILE A 129 -8.34 21.30 -23.61
CA ILE A 129 -9.08 22.44 -23.06
C ILE A 129 -8.50 22.74 -21.68
N HIS A 130 -7.85 23.90 -21.51
CA HIS A 130 -7.20 24.33 -20.25
C HIS A 130 -8.17 24.74 -19.13
N HIS A 131 -9.49 24.73 -19.37
CA HIS A 131 -10.49 25.22 -18.43
C HIS A 131 -11.75 24.36 -18.45
N ILE A 132 -11.67 23.17 -17.84
CA ILE A 132 -12.74 22.52 -17.06
C ILE A 132 -12.06 21.73 -15.94
#